data_AF-A0A7L5ZBZ2-F1
#
_entry.id   AF-A0A7L5ZBZ2-F1
#
_cell.length_a   1.000
_cell.length_b   1.000
_cell.length_c   1.000
_cell.angle_alpha   90.00
_cell.angle_beta   90.00
_cell.angle_gamma   90.00
#
_symmetry.space_group_name_H-M   'P 1'
#
loop_
_entity.id
_entity.type
_entity.pdbx_description
1 polymer ?
#
loop_
_entity_poly.entity_id
_entity_poly.type
_entity_poly.pdbx_seq_one_letter_code
_entity_poly.pdbx_strand_id
1 'polypeptide(L)'
;MTPSRRAALATGTLLLVALVAVLVADAARPALTGDVLAAVADAPGRLAVGALCYLLAAGTSVGIAIALYPVLRPTAPGLALAAVVFRTIEASFYIVAVVALLGLRPLAEALRAGASDETATLRLLADALLAGRGHATVVGVVAFVVGAACYYTVLYRARLVPR
;
A
#
# COMPACT_ATOMS: atom_id res chain seq x y z
N MET A 1 15.87 21.57 -17.89
CA MET A 1 16.24 20.51 -16.92
C MET A 1 16.54 19.23 -17.69
N THR A 2 17.59 18.48 -17.33
CA THR A 2 17.85 17.19 -17.99
C THR A 2 16.76 16.16 -17.66
N PRO A 3 16.45 15.21 -18.56
CA PRO A 3 15.44 14.17 -18.32
C PRO A 3 15.68 13.40 -17.00
N SER A 4 16.94 13.09 -16.69
CA SER A 4 17.34 12.41 -15.45
C SER A 4 17.08 13.25 -14.21
N ARG A 5 17.33 14.57 -14.25
CA ARG A 5 17.06 15.47 -13.11
C ARG A 5 15.56 15.59 -12.84
N ARG A 6 14.73 15.63 -13.89
CA ARG A 6 13.26 15.66 -13.75
C ARG A 6 12.74 14.35 -13.16
N ALA A 7 13.25 13.20 -13.64
CA ALA A 7 12.90 11.89 -13.10
C ALA A 7 13.32 11.74 -11.63
N ALA A 8 14.53 12.19 -11.26
CA ALA A 8 15.01 12.15 -9.89
C ALA A 8 14.13 12.97 -8.95
N LEU A 9 13.77 14.20 -9.33
CA LEU A 9 12.88 15.05 -8.54
C LEU A 9 11.48 14.45 -8.41
N ALA A 10 10.89 13.98 -9.51
CA ALA A 10 9.57 13.33 -9.47
C ALA A 10 9.57 12.09 -8.55
N THR A 11 10.60 11.24 -8.68
CA THR A 11 10.77 10.04 -7.86
C THR A 11 10.94 10.40 -6.38
N GLY A 12 11.80 11.38 -6.07
CA GLY A 12 12.04 11.84 -4.70
C GLY A 12 10.78 12.42 -4.06
N THR A 13 10.03 13.26 -4.78
CA THR A 13 8.76 13.80 -4.29
C THR A 13 7.75 12.68 -4.02
N LEU A 14 7.60 11.72 -4.93
CA LEU A 14 6.66 10.61 -4.74
C LEU A 14 7.05 9.71 -3.56
N LEU A 15 8.34 9.49 -3.32
CA LEU A 15 8.83 8.78 -2.13
C LEU A 15 8.46 9.50 -0.83
N LEU A 16 8.63 10.82 -0.78
CA LEU A 16 8.24 11.61 0.39
C LEU A 16 6.74 11.58 0.62
N VAL A 17 5.94 11.72 -0.44
CA VAL A 17 4.47 11.61 -0.34
C VAL A 17 4.07 10.22 0.14
N ALA A 18 4.68 9.15 -0.39
CA ALA A 18 4.40 7.78 0.03
C ALA A 18 4.70 7.59 1.53
N LEU A 19 5.86 8.06 2.00
CA LEU A 19 6.27 7.98 3.39
C LEU A 19 5.28 8.70 4.31
N VAL A 20 4.97 9.96 4.02
CA VAL A 20 4.02 10.75 4.81
C VAL A 20 2.64 10.09 4.80
N ALA A 21 2.18 9.61 3.65
CA ALA A 21 0.88 8.95 3.53
C ALA A 21 0.80 7.69 4.40
N VAL A 22 1.83 6.82 4.42
CA VAL A 22 1.84 5.64 5.29
C VAL A 22 1.84 6.02 6.77
N LEU A 23 2.65 7.00 7.17
CA LEU A 23 2.71 7.44 8.56
C LEU A 23 1.38 8.02 9.04
N VAL A 24 0.74 8.87 8.22
CA VAL A 24 -0.61 9.38 8.51
C VAL A 24 -1.63 8.24 8.53
N ALA A 25 -1.51 7.27 7.62
CA ALA A 25 -2.42 6.13 7.58
C ALA A 25 -2.37 5.31 8.87
N ASP A 26 -1.16 4.99 9.35
CA ASP A 26 -0.95 4.23 10.58
C ASP A 26 -1.36 5.01 11.84
N ALA A 27 -1.14 6.32 11.87
CA ALA A 27 -1.58 7.16 12.99
C ALA A 27 -3.10 7.37 13.00
N ALA A 28 -3.72 7.46 11.83
CA ALA A 28 -5.15 7.67 11.69
C ALA A 28 -5.93 6.41 12.02
N ARG A 29 -5.57 5.25 11.45
CA ARG A 29 -6.39 4.03 11.54
C ARG A 29 -6.63 3.58 12.99
N PRO A 30 -7.79 2.95 13.28
CA PRO A 30 -8.02 2.30 14.55
C PRO A 30 -6.97 1.21 14.86
N ALA A 31 -6.82 0.89 16.15
CA ALA A 31 -6.01 -0.25 16.57
C ALA A 31 -6.61 -1.54 15.98
N LEU A 32 -5.77 -2.35 15.36
CA LEU A 32 -6.16 -3.65 14.76
C LEU A 32 -5.84 -4.81 15.71
N THR A 33 -5.88 -4.54 17.01
CA THR A 33 -5.56 -5.48 18.09
C THR A 33 -6.65 -5.41 19.17
N GLY A 34 -7.01 -6.53 19.78
CA GLY A 34 -8.10 -6.58 20.75
C GLY A 34 -9.46 -6.50 20.07
N ASP A 35 -10.41 -5.73 20.62
CA ASP A 35 -11.74 -5.56 20.03
C ASP A 35 -11.71 -4.55 18.87
N VAL A 36 -11.36 -5.04 17.69
CA VAL A 36 -11.23 -4.24 16.47
C VAL A 36 -12.57 -3.64 16.04
N LEU A 37 -13.66 -4.36 16.22
CA LEU A 37 -14.99 -3.87 15.83
C LEU A 37 -15.40 -2.68 16.70
N ALA A 38 -15.15 -2.73 18.01
CA ALA A 38 -15.36 -1.58 18.89
C ALA A 38 -14.48 -0.38 18.49
N ALA A 39 -13.18 -0.61 18.24
CA ALA A 39 -12.25 0.45 17.84
C ALA A 39 -12.65 1.13 16.51
N VAL A 40 -13.19 0.36 15.56
CA VAL A 40 -13.71 0.88 14.29
C VAL A 40 -15.01 1.67 14.50
N ALA A 41 -15.91 1.14 15.33
CA ALA A 41 -17.18 1.77 15.69
C ALA A 41 -16.99 3.16 16.32
N ASP A 42 -15.96 3.32 17.16
CA ASP A 42 -15.70 4.57 17.87
C ASP A 42 -15.04 5.64 17.00
N ALA A 43 -14.49 5.27 15.84
CA ALA A 43 -13.70 6.19 15.01
C ALA A 43 -13.86 5.97 13.49
N PRO A 44 -15.08 6.03 12.92
CA PRO A 44 -15.30 5.74 11.50
C PRO A 44 -14.59 6.73 10.56
N GLY A 45 -14.53 8.02 10.93
CA GLY A 45 -13.82 9.04 10.15
C GLY A 45 -12.31 8.80 10.08
N ARG A 46 -11.73 8.29 11.18
CA ARG A 46 -10.31 7.95 11.26
C ARG A 46 -9.94 6.74 10.40
N LEU A 47 -10.82 5.73 10.33
CA LEU A 47 -10.66 4.60 9.42
C LEU A 47 -10.62 5.06 7.95
N ALA A 48 -11.53 5.96 7.56
CA ALA A 48 -11.60 6.48 6.20
C ALA A 48 -10.34 7.28 5.81
N VAL A 49 -9.85 8.15 6.70
CA VAL A 49 -8.58 8.88 6.50
C VAL A 49 -7.42 7.91 6.33
N GLY A 50 -7.34 6.89 7.19
CA GLY A 50 -6.30 5.86 7.08
C GLY A 50 -6.35 5.11 5.75
N ALA A 51 -7.53 4.69 5.31
CA ALA A 51 -7.75 4.01 4.03
C ALA A 51 -7.33 4.87 2.83
N LEU A 52 -7.75 6.14 2.80
CA LEU A 52 -7.37 7.07 1.73
C LEU A 52 -5.86 7.28 1.66
N CYS A 53 -5.20 7.42 2.81
CA CYS A 53 -3.76 7.58 2.86
C CYS A 53 -3.02 6.32 2.38
N TYR A 54 -3.49 5.12 2.71
CA TYR A 54 -2.92 3.89 2.15
C TYR A 54 -3.10 3.78 0.62
N LEU A 55 -4.26 4.20 0.09
CA LEU A 55 -4.49 4.23 -1.37
C LEU A 55 -3.56 5.22 -2.06
N LEU A 56 -3.33 6.39 -1.46
CA LEU A 56 -2.35 7.36 -1.94
C LEU A 56 -0.93 6.76 -1.94
N ALA A 57 -0.53 6.06 -0.87
CA ALA A 57 0.75 5.36 -0.80
C ALA A 57 0.88 4.28 -1.89
N ALA A 58 -0.18 3.50 -2.15
CA ALA A 58 -0.21 2.50 -3.21
C ALA A 58 -0.08 3.14 -4.61
N GLY A 59 -0.79 4.24 -4.87
CA GLY A 59 -0.69 4.96 -6.15
C GLY A 59 0.68 5.60 -6.39
N THR A 60 1.26 6.20 -5.35
CA THR A 60 2.62 6.76 -5.42
C THR A 60 3.67 5.69 -5.66
N SER A 61 3.47 4.47 -5.15
CA SER A 61 4.33 3.32 -5.45
C SER A 61 4.45 3.04 -6.95
N VAL A 62 3.33 2.99 -7.67
CA VAL A 62 3.31 2.84 -9.14
C VAL A 62 3.93 4.06 -9.82
N GLY A 63 3.58 5.26 -9.34
CA GLY A 63 4.13 6.52 -9.86
C GLY A 63 5.65 6.58 -9.82
N ILE A 64 6.29 6.05 -8.76
CA ILE A 64 7.75 5.96 -8.63
C ILE A 64 8.35 5.15 -9.77
N ALA A 65 7.77 3.98 -10.08
CA ALA A 65 8.26 3.13 -11.16
C ALA A 65 8.11 3.81 -12.53
N ILE A 66 6.98 4.48 -12.76
CA ILE A 66 6.72 5.23 -14.00
C ILE A 66 7.68 6.41 -14.13
N ALA A 67 7.95 7.15 -13.05
CA ALA A 67 8.89 8.26 -13.05
C ALA A 67 10.33 7.81 -13.35
N LEU A 68 10.72 6.63 -12.87
CA LEU A 68 12.03 6.02 -13.14
C LEU A 68 12.13 5.38 -14.52
N TYR A 69 11.02 4.95 -15.13
CA TYR A 69 11.03 4.21 -16.40
C TYR A 69 11.87 4.85 -17.52
N PRO A 70 11.80 6.18 -17.80
CA PRO A 70 12.62 6.81 -18.83
C PRO A 70 14.14 6.75 -18.56
N VAL A 71 14.54 6.66 -17.29
CA VAL A 71 15.94 6.57 -16.86
C VAL A 71 16.45 5.13 -16.96
N LEU A 72 15.59 4.15 -16.63
CA LEU A 72 15.96 2.74 -16.59
C LEU A 72 15.91 2.07 -17.98
N ARG A 73 14.94 2.45 -18.82
CA ARG A 73 14.70 1.83 -20.13
C ARG A 73 15.91 1.79 -21.08
N PRO A 74 16.82 2.80 -21.13
CA PRO A 74 17.94 2.76 -22.06
C PRO A 74 18.99 1.69 -21.71
N THR A 75 19.03 1.27 -20.44
CA THR A 75 20.02 0.29 -19.96
C THR A 75 19.45 -1.13 -19.99
N ALA A 76 18.20 -1.32 -19.59
CA ALA A 76 17.54 -2.62 -19.62
C ALA A 76 16.01 -2.45 -19.70
N PRO A 77 15.41 -2.42 -20.90
CA PRO A 77 13.99 -2.15 -21.07
C PRO A 77 13.11 -3.23 -20.43
N GLY A 78 13.53 -4.50 -20.47
CA GLY A 78 12.81 -5.61 -19.83
C GLY A 78 12.73 -5.46 -18.31
N LEU A 79 13.84 -5.09 -17.65
CA LEU A 79 13.86 -4.86 -16.20
C LEU A 79 13.11 -3.58 -15.81
N ALA A 80 13.19 -2.53 -16.64
CA ALA A 80 12.41 -1.30 -16.44
C ALA A 80 10.90 -1.55 -16.55
N LEU A 81 10.46 -2.43 -17.46
CA LEU A 81 9.06 -2.83 -17.56
C LEU A 81 8.64 -3.73 -16.40
N ALA A 82 9.45 -4.74 -16.05
CA ALA A 82 9.20 -5.62 -14.91
C ALA A 82 9.01 -4.82 -13.62
N ALA A 83 9.87 -3.82 -13.41
CA ALA A 83 9.77 -2.86 -12.32
C ALA A 83 8.39 -2.18 -12.20
N VAL A 84 7.83 -1.70 -13.33
CA VAL A 84 6.50 -1.10 -13.36
C VAL A 84 5.42 -2.14 -13.09
N VAL A 85 5.50 -3.30 -13.72
CA VAL A 85 4.53 -4.40 -13.55
C VAL A 85 4.45 -4.85 -12.10
N PHE A 86 5.59 -5.14 -11.46
CA PHE A 86 5.62 -5.56 -10.06
C PHE A 86 5.15 -4.48 -9.10
N ARG A 87 5.37 -3.19 -9.41
CA ARG A 87 4.82 -2.08 -8.62
C ARG A 87 3.32 -1.93 -8.76
N THR A 88 2.79 -2.19 -9.95
CA THR A 88 1.34 -2.27 -10.15
C THR A 88 0.74 -3.44 -9.36
N ILE A 89 1.37 -4.61 -9.38
CA ILE A 89 0.93 -5.78 -8.59
C ILE A 89 0.95 -5.47 -7.10
N GLU A 90 2.03 -4.88 -6.57
CA GLU A 90 2.08 -4.41 -5.17
C GLU A 90 0.90 -3.51 -4.84
N ALA A 91 0.68 -2.47 -5.65
CA ALA A 91 -0.39 -1.52 -5.42
C ALA A 91 -1.77 -2.19 -5.45
N SER A 92 -2.01 -3.14 -6.37
CA SER A 92 -3.25 -3.92 -6.41
C SER A 92 -3.48 -4.69 -5.11
N PHE A 93 -2.46 -5.37 -4.58
CA PHE A 93 -2.59 -6.10 -3.32
C PHE A 93 -2.77 -5.17 -2.11
N TYR A 94 -2.16 -3.98 -2.10
CA TYR A 94 -2.45 -2.98 -1.07
C TYR A 94 -3.88 -2.43 -1.18
N ILE A 95 -4.43 -2.29 -2.38
CA ILE A 95 -5.85 -1.94 -2.56
C ILE A 95 -6.74 -3.04 -1.96
N VAL A 96 -6.46 -4.32 -2.22
CA VAL A 96 -7.18 -5.45 -1.60
C VAL A 96 -7.12 -5.37 -0.07
N ALA A 97 -5.93 -5.12 0.48
CA ALA A 97 -5.76 -4.92 1.92
C ALA A 97 -6.61 -3.76 2.47
N VAL A 98 -6.71 -2.64 1.74
CA VAL A 98 -7.56 -1.49 2.12
C VAL A 98 -9.05 -1.85 2.03
N VAL A 99 -9.48 -2.57 1.00
CA VAL A 99 -10.87 -3.03 0.89
C VAL A 99 -11.25 -3.92 2.07
N ALA A 100 -10.38 -4.85 2.45
CA ALA A 100 -10.60 -5.69 3.64
C ALA A 100 -10.69 -4.86 4.93
N LEU A 101 -9.86 -3.83 5.07
CA LEU A 101 -9.91 -2.90 6.22
C LEU A 101 -11.23 -2.12 6.27
N LEU A 102 -11.71 -1.62 5.14
CA LEU A 102 -12.98 -0.90 5.06
C LEU A 102 -14.19 -1.82 5.28
N GLY A 103 -14.06 -3.12 4.96
CA GLY A 103 -15.06 -4.14 5.24
C GLY A 103 -15.36 -4.35 6.73
N LEU A 104 -14.48 -3.91 7.64
CA LEU A 104 -14.73 -3.95 9.09
C LEU A 104 -15.83 -2.98 9.52
N ARG A 105 -16.03 -1.90 8.78
CA ARG A 105 -17.01 -0.86 9.11
C ARG A 105 -18.45 -1.38 9.19
N PRO A 106 -19.01 -2.05 8.16
CA PRO A 106 -20.38 -2.58 8.25
C PRO A 106 -20.53 -3.62 9.38
N LEU A 107 -19.48 -4.39 9.69
CA LEU A 107 -19.50 -5.34 10.82
C LEU A 107 -19.58 -4.62 12.17
N ALA A 108 -18.83 -3.52 12.33
CA ALA A 108 -18.86 -2.70 13.53
C ALA A 108 -20.22 -1.99 13.70
N GLU A 109 -20.81 -1.50 12.60
CA GLU A 109 -22.14 -0.88 12.61
C GLU A 109 -23.23 -1.91 12.98
N ALA A 110 -23.17 -3.13 12.45
CA ALA A 110 -24.08 -4.23 12.79
C ALA A 110 -23.98 -4.62 14.28
N LEU A 111 -22.76 -4.71 14.81
CA LEU A 111 -22.54 -5.01 16.23
C LEU A 111 -23.16 -3.94 17.13
N ARG A 112 -23.02 -2.65 16.78
CA ARG A 112 -23.63 -1.52 17.52
C ARG A 112 -25.16 -1.51 17.46
N ALA A 113 -25.74 -2.02 16.37
CA ALA A 113 -27.20 -2.04 16.19
C ALA A 113 -27.92 -3.08 17.06
N GLY A 114 -27.19 -3.83 17.91
CA GLY A 114 -27.79 -4.78 18.85
C GLY A 114 -27.89 -6.21 18.34
N ALA A 115 -27.10 -6.58 17.32
CA ALA A 115 -26.96 -7.94 16.78
C ALA A 115 -26.22 -8.89 17.77
N SER A 116 -26.70 -8.95 19.01
CA SER A 116 -26.07 -9.64 20.14
C SER A 116 -25.90 -11.15 19.90
N ASP A 117 -26.91 -11.80 19.32
CA ASP A 117 -26.86 -13.23 18.93
C ASP A 117 -25.85 -13.51 17.79
N GLU A 118 -25.49 -12.50 17.00
CA GLU A 118 -24.56 -12.64 15.86
C GLU A 118 -23.12 -12.22 16.18
N THR A 119 -22.86 -11.79 17.41
CA THR A 119 -21.55 -11.24 17.84
C THR A 119 -20.38 -12.17 17.49
N ALA A 120 -20.53 -13.48 17.69
CA ALA A 120 -19.50 -14.45 17.37
C ALA A 120 -19.21 -14.52 15.85
N THR A 121 -20.26 -14.50 15.03
CA THR A 121 -20.16 -14.50 13.57
C THR A 121 -19.51 -13.21 13.06
N LEU A 122 -19.91 -12.05 13.59
CA LEU A 122 -19.33 -10.76 13.21
C LEU A 122 -17.83 -10.70 13.54
N ARG A 123 -17.41 -11.21 14.70
CA ARG A 123 -15.99 -11.31 15.08
C ARG A 123 -15.21 -12.26 14.17
N LEU A 124 -15.78 -13.43 13.86
CA LEU A 124 -15.16 -14.37 12.92
C LEU A 124 -14.95 -13.75 11.53
N LEU A 125 -15.93 -13.00 11.02
CA LEU A 125 -15.81 -12.27 9.75
C LEU A 125 -14.74 -11.17 9.84
N ALA A 126 -14.66 -10.45 10.96
CA ALA A 126 -13.64 -9.43 11.17
C ALA A 126 -12.22 -10.05 11.16
N ASP A 127 -12.03 -11.17 11.85
CA ASP A 127 -10.77 -11.91 11.89
C ASP A 127 -10.38 -12.43 10.50
N ALA A 128 -11.34 -12.95 9.73
CA ALA A 128 -11.12 -13.39 8.35
C ALA A 128 -10.69 -12.23 7.44
N LEU A 129 -11.32 -11.05 7.57
CA LEU A 129 -10.92 -9.84 6.83
C LEU A 129 -9.52 -9.38 7.21
N LEU A 130 -9.16 -9.40 8.50
CA LEU A 130 -7.83 -9.04 8.97
C LEU A 130 -6.75 -10.02 8.50
N ALA A 131 -7.03 -11.32 8.52
CA ALA A 131 -6.14 -12.35 7.96
C ALA A 131 -5.95 -12.15 6.45
N GLY A 132 -7.04 -11.92 5.71
CA GLY A 132 -7.00 -11.63 4.28
C GLY A 132 -6.21 -10.36 3.97
N ARG A 133 -6.39 -9.29 4.77
CA ARG A 133 -5.57 -8.07 4.71
C ARG A 133 -4.09 -8.39 4.92
N GLY A 134 -3.76 -9.16 5.94
CA GLY A 134 -2.38 -9.56 6.25
C GLY A 134 -1.72 -10.30 5.08
N HIS A 135 -2.40 -11.30 4.52
CA HIS A 135 -1.91 -12.03 3.35
C HIS A 135 -1.73 -11.13 2.13
N ALA A 136 -2.71 -10.26 1.84
CA ALA A 136 -2.61 -9.30 0.74
C ALA A 136 -1.40 -8.37 0.92
N THR A 137 -1.17 -7.85 2.14
CA THR A 137 0.01 -7.05 2.44
C THR A 137 1.32 -7.81 2.20
N VAL A 138 1.42 -9.07 2.64
CA VAL A 138 2.63 -9.89 2.42
C VAL A 138 2.90 -10.10 0.93
N VAL A 139 1.87 -10.44 0.15
CA VAL A 139 2.02 -10.61 -1.31
C VAL A 139 2.43 -9.29 -1.98
N GLY A 140 1.85 -8.17 -1.53
CA GLY A 140 2.25 -6.83 -1.97
C GLY A 140 3.73 -6.54 -1.69
N VAL A 141 4.21 -6.86 -0.49
CA VAL A 141 5.62 -6.72 -0.11
C VAL A 141 6.54 -7.60 -0.96
N VAL A 142 6.14 -8.83 -1.28
CA VAL A 142 6.92 -9.69 -2.19
C VAL A 142 7.02 -9.06 -3.59
N ALA A 143 5.90 -8.57 -4.13
CA ALA A 143 5.90 -7.88 -5.41
C ALA A 143 6.77 -6.62 -5.38
N PHE A 144 6.71 -5.84 -4.28
CA PHE A 144 7.61 -4.72 -4.04
C PHE A 144 9.08 -5.13 -4.11
N VAL A 145 9.49 -6.17 -3.38
CA VAL A 145 10.88 -6.63 -3.32
C VAL A 145 11.39 -7.03 -4.71
N VAL A 146 10.58 -7.74 -5.49
CA VAL A 146 10.95 -8.12 -6.86
C VAL A 146 11.07 -6.90 -7.76
N GLY A 147 10.12 -5.97 -7.70
CA GLY A 147 10.20 -4.70 -8.40
C GLY A 147 11.46 -3.92 -8.01
N ALA A 148 11.73 -3.81 -6.70
CA ALA A 148 12.89 -3.14 -6.13
C ALA A 148 14.21 -3.71 -6.66
N ALA A 149 14.32 -5.04 -6.67
CA ALA A 149 15.46 -5.72 -7.26
C ALA A 149 15.65 -5.35 -8.74
N CYS A 150 14.56 -5.18 -9.52
CA CYS A 150 14.66 -4.71 -10.89
C CYS A 150 15.26 -3.29 -10.97
N TYR A 151 14.78 -2.30 -10.22
CA TYR A 151 15.34 -0.93 -10.29
C TYR A 151 16.81 -0.93 -9.86
N TYR A 152 17.13 -1.57 -8.72
CA TYR A 152 18.49 -1.57 -8.18
C TYR A 152 19.49 -2.25 -9.11
N THR A 153 19.08 -3.35 -9.76
CA THR A 153 19.91 -4.01 -10.77
C THR A 153 20.22 -3.07 -11.95
N VAL A 154 19.22 -2.33 -12.42
CA VAL A 154 19.41 -1.40 -13.54
C VAL A 154 20.26 -0.19 -13.12
N LEU A 155 20.01 0.38 -11.94
CA LEU A 155 20.79 1.50 -11.41
C LEU A 155 22.27 1.12 -11.21
N TYR A 156 22.54 -0.09 -10.72
CA TYR A 156 23.89 -0.64 -10.60
C TYR A 156 24.56 -0.82 -11.97
N ARG A 157 23.84 -1.40 -12.96
CA ARG A 157 24.34 -1.57 -14.34
C ARG A 157 24.60 -0.23 -15.04
N ALA A 158 23.73 0.75 -14.81
CA ALA A 158 23.82 2.10 -15.37
C ALA A 158 24.88 2.98 -14.68
N ARG A 159 25.57 2.47 -13.64
CA ARG A 159 26.56 3.20 -12.82
C ARG A 159 25.99 4.48 -12.19
N LEU A 160 24.70 4.45 -11.86
CA LEU A 160 24.00 5.56 -11.19
C LEU A 160 24.09 5.48 -9.67
N VAL A 161 24.66 4.39 -9.14
CA VAL A 161 24.92 4.16 -7.71
C VAL A 161 26.40 3.80 -7.56
N PRO A 162 27.08 4.25 -6.49
CA PRO A 162 28.45 3.86 -6.18
C PRO A 162 28.61 2.33 -6.15
N ARG A 163 29.79 1.86 -6.56
CA ARG A 163 30.19 0.46 -6.46
C ARG A 163 31.07 0.25 -5.25
#